data_AF-A0A4Q2L0K8-F1
#
_entry.id   AF-A0A4Q2L0K8-F1
#
_cell.length_a   1.000
_cell.length_b   1.000
_cell.length_c   1.000
_cell.angle_alpha   90.00
_cell.angle_beta   90.00
_cell.angle_gamma   90.00
#
_symmetry.space_group_name_H-M   'P 1'
#
loop_
_entity.id
_entity.type
_entity.pdbx_description
1 polymer ?
#
loop_
_entity_poly.entity_id
_entity_poly.type
_entity_poly.pdbx_seq_one_letter_code
_entity_poly.pdbx_strand_id
1 'polypeptide(L)'
;MFRPESLQKRTKQIKAKRKKNEKNRKRNRILNFRVSQEEYDLINKQVEISGLSKQDYFIQLLGEHEINITADYRVLDAIAKEVFQLARVIKKFGKLNEEEQDILLYVLEIYEEIKQEKSL
;
A
#
# COMPACT_ATOMS: atom_id res chain seq x y z
N MET A 1 7.49 -10.16 -12.21
CA MET A 1 6.62 -11.31 -12.57
C MET A 1 5.56 -10.85 -13.56
N PHE A 2 5.31 -11.64 -14.61
CA PHE A 2 4.52 -11.28 -15.80
C PHE A 2 3.00 -11.37 -15.57
N ARG A 3 2.24 -10.33 -15.95
CA ARG A 3 0.78 -10.36 -16.11
C ARG A 3 0.42 -10.32 -17.61
N PRO A 4 -0.60 -11.07 -18.08
CA PRO A 4 -0.98 -11.10 -19.50
C PRO A 4 -1.53 -9.74 -19.98
N GLU A 5 -1.07 -9.29 -21.15
CA GLU A 5 -1.40 -8.00 -21.80
C GLU A 5 -2.90 -7.68 -21.92
N SER A 6 -3.74 -8.71 -21.83
CA SER A 6 -5.19 -8.62 -21.93
C SER A 6 -5.81 -7.72 -20.86
N LEU A 7 -5.21 -7.64 -19.67
CA LEU A 7 -5.72 -6.84 -18.55
C LEU A 7 -5.36 -5.36 -18.71
N GLN A 8 -4.17 -5.04 -19.21
CA GLN A 8 -3.75 -3.67 -19.53
C GLN A 8 -4.56 -3.06 -20.68
N LYS A 9 -4.90 -3.86 -21.69
CA LYS A 9 -5.77 -3.44 -22.80
C LYS A 9 -7.20 -3.15 -22.33
N ARG A 10 -7.73 -3.92 -21.37
CA ARG A 10 -9.07 -3.72 -20.79
C ARG A 10 -9.17 -2.43 -19.97
N THR A 11 -8.18 -2.12 -19.12
CA THR A 11 -8.17 -0.88 -18.34
C THR A 11 -8.12 0.38 -19.22
N LYS A 12 -7.31 0.36 -20.30
CA LYS A 12 -7.29 1.46 -21.29
C LYS A 12 -8.63 1.65 -22.01
N GLN A 13 -9.31 0.58 -22.41
CA GLN A 13 -10.63 0.66 -23.07
C GLN A 13 -11.74 1.20 -22.14
N ILE A 14 -11.71 0.87 -20.85
CA ILE A 14 -12.67 1.38 -19.86
C ILE A 14 -12.54 2.91 -19.70
N LYS A 15 -11.32 3.45 -19.85
CA LYS A 15 -11.02 4.89 -19.72
C LYS A 15 -11.64 5.72 -20.87
N ALA A 16 -11.74 5.15 -22.07
CA ALA A 16 -12.24 5.85 -23.28
C ALA A 16 -13.78 5.92 -23.39
N LYS A 17 -14.54 5.09 -22.66
CA LYS A 17 -16.00 4.90 -22.85
C LYS A 17 -16.93 5.66 -21.88
N ARG A 18 -16.49 6.74 -21.23
CA ARG A 18 -17.33 7.44 -20.23
C ARG A 18 -18.12 8.63 -20.83
N LYS A 19 -19.35 8.36 -21.27
CA LYS A 19 -20.39 9.38 -21.52
C LYS A 19 -20.90 9.93 -20.19
N LYS A 20 -20.99 11.25 -20.07
CA LYS A 20 -21.29 12.04 -18.86
C LYS A 20 -22.79 11.97 -18.54
N ASN A 21 -23.18 11.41 -17.39
CA ASN A 21 -24.55 11.42 -16.84
C ASN A 21 -24.51 11.58 -15.31
N GLU A 22 -25.44 12.36 -14.76
CA GLU A 22 -25.40 13.14 -13.50
C GLU A 22 -25.34 12.38 -12.15
N LYS A 23 -24.97 11.09 -12.09
CA LYS A 23 -24.80 10.31 -10.84
C LYS A 23 -23.31 10.12 -10.48
N ASN A 24 -22.63 11.25 -10.30
CA ASN A 24 -21.19 11.46 -10.47
C ASN A 24 -20.28 10.95 -9.33
N ARG A 25 -20.20 9.64 -9.05
CA ARG A 25 -19.04 9.07 -8.32
C ARG A 25 -18.10 8.37 -9.29
N LYS A 26 -16.82 8.77 -9.31
CA LYS A 26 -15.76 8.13 -10.15
C LYS A 26 -15.64 6.62 -9.87
N ARG A 27 -15.87 6.22 -8.61
CA ARG A 27 -15.84 4.86 -8.07
C ARG A 27 -17.19 4.60 -7.39
N ASN A 28 -18.15 4.01 -8.11
CA ASN A 28 -19.53 3.82 -7.64
C ASN A 28 -19.87 2.39 -7.20
N ARG A 29 -18.87 1.50 -7.14
CA ARG A 29 -19.01 0.11 -6.70
C ARG A 29 -18.19 -0.12 -5.44
N ILE A 30 -18.77 -0.88 -4.51
CA ILE A 30 -18.12 -1.31 -3.27
C ILE A 30 -17.61 -2.73 -3.48
N LEU A 31 -16.42 -3.01 -2.95
CA LEU A 31 -15.79 -4.31 -2.95
C LEU A 31 -15.37 -4.62 -1.51
N ASN A 32 -15.92 -5.70 -0.95
CA ASN A 32 -15.73 -6.10 0.44
C ASN A 32 -15.24 -7.55 0.48
N PHE A 33 -14.37 -7.84 1.45
CA PHE A 33 -13.86 -9.18 1.72
C PHE A 33 -14.21 -9.59 3.15
N ARG A 34 -14.32 -10.90 3.37
CA ARG A 34 -14.28 -11.46 4.73
C ARG A 34 -12.84 -11.79 5.04
N VAL A 35 -12.38 -11.37 6.21
CA VAL A 35 -11.03 -11.58 6.71
C VAL A 35 -11.11 -12.02 8.17
N SER A 36 -10.08 -12.72 8.63
CA SER A 36 -9.86 -12.96 10.05
C SER A 36 -9.50 -11.63 10.76
N GLN A 37 -9.49 -11.66 12.10
CA GLN A 37 -9.05 -10.49 12.88
C GLN A 37 -7.57 -10.17 12.61
N GLU A 38 -6.72 -11.20 12.56
CA GLU A 38 -5.29 -11.07 12.29
C GLU A 38 -5.03 -10.45 10.90
N GLU A 39 -5.72 -10.92 9.87
CA GLU A 39 -5.64 -10.37 8.52
C GLU A 39 -6.10 -8.91 8.47
N TYR A 40 -7.16 -8.57 9.21
CA TYR A 40 -7.67 -7.20 9.27
C TYR A 40 -6.65 -6.24 9.89
N ASP A 41 -6.00 -6.64 10.97
CA ASP A 41 -5.02 -5.83 11.69
C ASP A 41 -3.76 -5.62 10.85
N LEU A 42 -3.26 -6.68 10.19
CA LEU A 42 -2.13 -6.60 9.26
C LEU A 42 -2.41 -5.64 8.10
N ILE A 43 -3.58 -5.75 7.46
CA ILE A 43 -4.00 -4.88 6.37
C ILE A 43 -4.02 -3.41 6.82
N ASN A 44 -4.61 -3.13 7.98
CA ASN A 44 -4.70 -1.76 8.48
C ASN A 44 -3.33 -1.18 8.76
N LYS A 45 -2.43 -1.98 9.33
CA LYS A 45 -1.05 -1.58 9.59
C LYS A 45 -0.32 -1.25 8.29
N GLN A 46 -0.41 -2.09 7.26
CA GLN A 46 0.20 -1.82 5.95
C GLN A 46 -0.32 -0.53 5.30
N VAL A 47 -1.64 -0.30 5.37
CA VAL A 47 -2.26 0.94 4.87
C VAL A 47 -1.75 2.15 5.65
N GLU A 48 -1.67 2.07 6.97
CA GLU A 48 -1.16 3.16 7.82
C GLU A 48 0.28 3.52 7.46
N ILE A 49 1.17 2.52 7.36
CA ILE A 49 2.58 2.73 7.01
C ILE A 49 2.72 3.35 5.61
N SER A 50 1.89 2.93 4.65
CA SER A 50 1.90 3.48 3.29
C SER A 50 1.49 4.97 3.23
N GLY A 51 0.83 5.49 4.27
CA GLY A 51 0.26 6.84 4.29
C GLY A 51 -0.92 7.06 3.32
N LEU A 52 -1.35 6.02 2.61
CA LEU A 52 -2.46 6.07 1.65
C LEU A 52 -3.81 5.89 2.34
N SER A 53 -4.87 6.35 1.68
CA SER A 53 -6.22 5.94 2.06
C SER A 53 -6.40 4.45 1.73
N LYS A 54 -7.18 3.70 2.53
CA LYS A 54 -7.49 2.27 2.25
C LYS A 54 -7.94 2.06 0.81
N GLN A 55 -8.77 2.97 0.30
CA GLN A 55 -9.30 2.88 -1.06
C GLN A 55 -8.19 3.03 -2.11
N ASP A 56 -7.26 3.99 -1.94
CA ASP A 56 -6.19 4.20 -2.91
C ASP A 56 -5.12 3.11 -2.80
N TYR A 57 -4.79 2.64 -1.59
CA TYR A 57 -3.92 1.49 -1.34
C TYR A 57 -4.40 0.26 -2.13
N PHE A 58 -5.64 -0.18 -1.92
CA PHE A 58 -6.16 -1.36 -2.61
C PHE A 58 -6.31 -1.18 -4.11
N ILE A 59 -6.59 0.04 -4.59
CA ILE A 59 -6.71 0.30 -6.02
C ILE A 59 -5.35 0.24 -6.71
N GLN A 60 -4.30 0.78 -6.08
CA GLN A 60 -2.92 0.67 -6.58
C GLN A 60 -2.45 -0.78 -6.51
N LEU A 61 -2.60 -1.43 -5.34
CA LEU A 61 -2.21 -2.82 -5.13
C LEU A 61 -2.87 -3.79 -6.12
N LEU A 62 -4.19 -3.73 -6.30
CA LEU A 62 -4.92 -4.67 -7.18
C LEU A 62 -4.91 -4.24 -8.66
N GLY A 63 -4.84 -2.93 -8.91
CA GLY A 63 -4.97 -2.34 -10.24
C GLY A 63 -3.65 -2.21 -10.98
N GLU A 64 -2.65 -1.63 -10.31
CA GLU A 64 -1.35 -1.23 -10.87
C GLU A 64 -0.22 -2.20 -10.50
N HIS A 65 -0.41 -3.05 -9.48
CA HIS A 65 0.62 -3.96 -8.95
C HIS A 65 1.88 -3.22 -8.46
N GLU A 66 1.73 -1.92 -8.20
CA GLU A 66 2.78 -1.00 -7.76
C GLU A 66 2.09 0.00 -6.83
N ILE A 67 2.62 0.18 -5.63
CA ILE A 67 2.11 1.15 -4.67
C ILE A 67 2.96 2.40 -4.87
N ASN A 68 2.36 3.47 -5.39
CA ASN A 68 3.10 4.70 -5.63
C ASN A 68 3.05 5.55 -4.36
N ILE A 69 4.13 5.50 -3.58
CA ILE A 69 4.26 6.24 -2.32
C ILE A 69 5.05 7.52 -2.55
N THR A 70 4.33 8.64 -2.56
CA THR A 70 4.98 9.95 -2.54
C THR A 70 5.54 10.25 -1.16
N ALA A 71 6.75 10.79 -1.11
CA ALA A 71 7.41 11.19 0.12
C ALA A 71 6.68 12.33 0.86
N ASP A 72 5.75 11.98 1.76
CA ASP A 72 5.00 12.91 2.61
C ASP A 72 5.45 12.83 4.07
N TYR A 73 5.24 13.90 4.85
CA TYR A 73 5.56 13.96 6.28
C TYR A 73 4.88 12.84 7.07
N ARG A 74 3.69 12.39 6.63
CA ARG A 74 2.94 11.28 7.24
C ARG A 74 3.64 9.95 7.09
N VAL A 75 4.18 9.69 5.90
CA VAL A 75 4.91 8.46 5.60
C VAL A 75 6.23 8.45 6.38
N LEU A 76 6.93 9.59 6.43
CA LEU A 76 8.15 9.73 7.22
C LEU A 76 7.89 9.47 8.72
N ASP A 77 6.82 10.04 9.28
CA ASP A 77 6.44 9.82 10.69
C ASP A 77 6.05 8.36 10.97
N ALA A 78 5.30 7.72 10.05
CA ALA A 78 4.92 6.32 10.17
C ALA A 78 6.14 5.39 10.13
N ILE A 79 7.05 5.59 9.18
CA ILE A 79 8.31 4.84 9.07
C ILE A 79 9.14 5.02 10.35
N ALA A 80 9.32 6.26 10.81
CA ALA A 80 10.11 6.54 12.01
C ALA A 80 9.54 5.85 13.26
N LYS A 81 8.21 5.83 13.39
CA LYS A 81 7.52 5.11 14.48
C LYS A 81 7.75 3.61 14.41
N GLU A 82 7.59 2.99 13.25
CA GLU A 82 7.80 1.54 13.10
C GLU A 82 9.26 1.15 13.36
N VAL A 83 10.22 1.89 12.78
CA VAL A 83 11.65 1.67 13.05
C VAL A 83 11.96 1.78 14.54
N PHE A 84 11.37 2.76 15.25
CA PHE A 84 11.55 2.90 16.68
C PHE A 84 10.97 1.72 17.48
N GLN A 85 9.79 1.21 17.12
CA GLN A 85 9.20 0.04 17.78
C GLN A 85 10.08 -1.20 17.56
N LEU A 86 10.51 -1.46 16.33
CA LEU A 86 11.38 -2.59 15.99
C LEU A 86 12.72 -2.50 16.72
N ALA A 87 13.34 -1.32 16.78
CA ALA A 87 14.57 -1.09 17.53
C ALA A 87 14.39 -1.37 19.03
N ARG A 88 13.23 -1.02 19.60
CA ARG A 88 12.90 -1.30 21.00
C ARG A 88 12.76 -2.80 21.27
N VAL A 89 12.14 -3.54 20.35
CA VAL A 89 12.04 -5.01 20.43
C VAL A 89 13.42 -5.65 20.37
N ILE A 90 14.24 -5.28 19.38
CA ILE A 90 15.63 -5.78 19.27
C ILE A 90 16.43 -5.46 20.54
N LYS A 91 16.31 -4.24 21.08
CA LYS A 91 17.00 -3.87 22.33
C LYS A 91 16.55 -4.71 23.52
N LYS A 92 15.28 -5.11 23.59
CA LYS A 92 14.71 -5.85 24.72
C LYS A 92 14.94 -7.36 24.62
N PHE A 93 14.82 -7.92 23.42
CA PHE A 93 14.78 -9.38 23.21
C PHE A 93 15.91 -9.91 22.30
N GLY A 94 16.66 -9.03 21.63
CA GLY A 94 17.77 -9.39 20.75
C GLY A 94 17.37 -10.00 19.40
N LYS A 95 16.07 -10.20 19.15
CA LYS A 95 15.54 -10.81 17.93
C LYS A 95 14.16 -10.27 17.61
N LEU A 96 13.82 -10.26 16.32
CA LEU A 96 12.48 -10.01 15.81
C LEU A 96 11.77 -11.34 15.56
N ASN A 97 10.47 -11.41 15.81
CA ASN A 97 9.62 -12.52 15.38
C ASN A 97 9.29 -12.42 13.87
N GLU A 98 8.58 -13.40 13.31
CA GLU A 98 8.26 -13.44 11.87
C GLU A 98 7.45 -12.20 11.43
N GLU A 99 6.42 -11.83 12.18
CA GLU A 99 5.58 -10.66 11.86
C GLU A 99 6.37 -9.34 11.89
N GLU A 100 7.23 -9.15 12.89
CA GLU A 100 8.09 -7.99 13.01
C GLU A 100 9.14 -7.91 11.90
N GLN A 101 9.61 -9.07 11.41
CA GLN A 101 10.51 -9.15 10.25
C GLN A 101 9.78 -8.74 8.97
N ASP A 102 8.55 -9.20 8.77
CA ASP A 102 7.72 -8.81 7.62
C ASP A 102 7.43 -7.30 7.63
N ILE A 103 7.12 -6.72 8.80
CA ILE A 103 6.94 -5.28 8.96
C ILE A 103 8.23 -4.53 8.60
N LEU A 104 9.39 -4.99 9.09
CA LEU A 104 10.67 -4.37 8.77
C LEU A 104 10.94 -4.38 7.26
N LEU A 105 10.72 -5.52 6.61
CA LEU A 105 10.94 -5.67 5.18
C LEU A 105 10.04 -4.72 4.38
N TYR A 106 8.77 -4.62 4.77
CA TYR A 106 7.82 -3.70 4.14
C TYR A 106 8.21 -2.23 4.35
N VAL A 107 8.65 -1.84 5.55
CA VAL A 107 9.14 -0.48 5.81
C VAL A 107 10.37 -0.14 4.96
N LEU A 108 11.27 -1.11 4.74
CA LEU A 108 12.45 -0.93 3.89
C LEU A 108 12.07 -0.77 2.41
N GLU A 109 11.10 -1.55 1.92
CA GLU A 109 10.59 -1.44 0.55
C GLU A 109 10.04 -0.02 0.29
N ILE A 110 9.20 0.49 1.18
CA ILE A 110 8.67 1.86 1.11
C ILE A 110 9.80 2.90 1.12
N TYR A 111 10.82 2.70 1.97
CA TYR A 111 11.96 3.61 2.04
C TYR A 111 12.77 3.64 0.73
N GLU A 112 12.96 2.49 0.09
CA GLU A 112 13.64 2.40 -1.21
C GLU A 112 12.87 3.10 -2.32
N GLU A 113 11.54 2.92 -2.38
CA GLU A 113 10.68 3.62 -3.36
C GLU A 113 10.80 5.14 -3.21
N ILE A 114 10.68 5.65 -1.98
CA ILE A 114 10.82 7.08 -1.68
C ILE A 114 12.22 7.61 -2.07
N LYS A 115 13.26 6.81 -1.84
CA LYS A 115 14.64 7.19 -2.18
C LYS A 115 14.86 7.25 -3.68
N GLN A 116 14.28 6.32 -4.45
CA GLN A 116 14.34 6.31 -5.91
C GLN A 116 13.61 7.51 -6.51
N GLU A 117 12.44 7.89 -5.97
CA GLU A 117 11.67 9.06 -6.42
C GLU A 117 12.45 10.36 -6.26
N LYS A 118 13.24 10.52 -5.19
CA LYS A 118 14.09 11.71 -4.98
C LYS A 118 15.33 11.78 -5.88
N SER A 119 15.69 10.68 -6.54
CA SER A 119 16.89 10.61 -7.41
C SER A 119 16.59 10.89 -8.88
N LEU A 120 15.32 11.11 -9.24
CA LEU A 120 14.81 11.46 -10.57
C LEU A 120 14.52 12.95 -10.69
#